data_AF-A0A1Q2KYK1-F1
#
_entry.id   AF-A0A1Q2KYK1-F1
#
_cell.length_a   1.000
_cell.length_b   1.000
_cell.length_c   1.000
_cell.angle_alpha   90.00
_cell.angle_beta   90.00
_cell.angle_gamma   90.00
#
_symmetry.space_group_name_H-M   'P 1'
#
loop_
_entity.id
_entity.type
_entity.pdbx_description
1 polymer ?
#
loop_
_entity_poly.entity_id
_entity_poly.type
_entity_poly.pdbx_seq_one_letter_code
_entity_poly.pdbx_strand_id
1 'polypeptide(L)'
;MSRSNKPDELFKELKNVERSPQARADTLARLQRRIAHRNRRHFVPVFMTGILVLAGILFLTLTLTDNGYPGTGTMGEDGEDVHFDFIGSGDGWTVEYEVTHTEDDDGRVRESWRYILTYQGFDRPVEIDYEIRLPQNRTSNGEGVEVGLDGTVTRSGSCVCDLTSEEDPLEITISWNDQTADFDLTPHYVDPLPLAGNGENWSFEYTPDDFGEEDRMVFTYIGEGEPPEEFNYQIGEGGTSGNGIWLTDGQYSSGGGCGACEVYNQSNEVEIKVDWNGKTESFRALTQQ
;
A
#
# COMPACT_ATOMS: atom_id res chain seq x y z
N MET A 1 41.53 -24.93 -43.44
CA MET A 1 40.17 -24.96 -44.03
C MET A 1 39.45 -26.12 -43.34
N SER A 2 38.36 -25.97 -42.59
CA SER A 2 37.16 -25.16 -42.80
C SER A 2 36.50 -24.82 -41.44
N ARG A 3 35.96 -23.59 -41.30
CA ARG A 3 35.09 -23.16 -40.19
C ARG A 3 33.64 -23.55 -40.53
N SER A 4 32.95 -24.23 -39.63
CA SER A 4 31.52 -24.53 -39.72
C SER A 4 30.73 -23.53 -38.88
N ASN A 5 30.03 -22.60 -39.54
CA ASN A 5 28.99 -21.74 -38.94
C ASN A 5 27.71 -22.54 -38.74
N LYS A 6 27.20 -22.64 -37.50
CA LYS A 6 25.76 -22.79 -37.23
C LYS A 6 25.37 -22.24 -35.85
N PRO A 7 24.89 -20.99 -35.77
CA PRO A 7 23.92 -20.58 -34.78
C PRO A 7 22.71 -19.96 -35.49
N ASP A 8 21.75 -20.77 -35.92
CA ASP A 8 20.58 -20.23 -36.65
C ASP A 8 19.28 -21.06 -36.58
N GLU A 9 19.30 -22.27 -36.02
CA GLU A 9 18.07 -23.07 -35.84
C GLU A 9 17.41 -22.86 -34.46
N LEU A 10 18.21 -22.70 -33.40
CA LEU A 10 17.69 -22.50 -32.04
C LEU A 10 16.95 -21.16 -31.87
N PHE A 11 17.35 -20.13 -32.61
CA PHE A 11 16.67 -18.83 -32.63
C PHE A 11 15.39 -18.80 -33.46
N LYS A 12 15.20 -19.77 -34.39
CA LYS A 12 13.95 -19.91 -35.15
C LYS A 12 12.87 -20.62 -34.34
N GLU A 13 13.23 -21.48 -33.39
CA GLU A 13 12.28 -22.13 -32.49
C GLU A 13 11.74 -21.18 -31.40
N LEU A 14 12.57 -20.26 -30.91
CA LEU A 14 12.16 -19.31 -29.86
C LEU A 14 11.25 -18.16 -30.36
N LYS A 15 11.16 -17.93 -31.68
CA LYS A 15 10.33 -16.86 -32.24
C LYS A 15 8.86 -17.24 -32.48
N ASN A 16 8.50 -18.52 -32.33
CA ASN A 16 7.12 -19.01 -32.46
C ASN A 16 6.38 -19.16 -31.12
N VAL A 17 6.92 -18.59 -30.04
CA VAL A 17 6.28 -18.58 -28.71
C VAL A 17 5.29 -17.40 -28.60
N GLU A 18 4.44 -17.21 -29.60
CA GLU A 18 3.09 -16.72 -29.33
C GLU A 18 2.29 -17.96 -28.91
N ARG A 19 2.08 -18.11 -27.59
CA ARG A 19 1.45 -19.27 -26.97
C ARG A 19 0.27 -19.77 -27.81
N SER A 20 0.43 -20.98 -28.37
CA SER A 20 -0.56 -21.56 -29.27
C SER A 20 -1.96 -21.58 -28.63
N PRO A 21 -3.04 -21.49 -29.41
CA PRO A 21 -4.41 -21.57 -28.91
C PRO A 21 -4.66 -22.80 -28.02
N GLN A 22 -3.92 -23.89 -28.26
CA GLN A 22 -3.94 -25.09 -27.43
C GLN A 22 -3.35 -24.88 -26.03
N ALA A 23 -2.25 -24.14 -25.90
CA ALA A 23 -1.69 -23.82 -24.59
C ALA A 23 -2.64 -22.91 -23.78
N ARG A 24 -3.33 -21.98 -24.45
CA ARG A 24 -4.39 -21.18 -23.81
C ARG A 24 -5.57 -22.04 -23.38
N ALA A 25 -6.04 -22.95 -24.25
CA ALA A 25 -7.13 -23.87 -23.95
C ALA A 25 -6.81 -24.82 -22.79
N ASP A 26 -5.58 -25.35 -22.72
CA ASP A 26 -5.14 -26.21 -21.62
C ASP A 26 -5.02 -25.43 -20.30
N THR A 27 -4.59 -24.17 -20.35
CA THR A 27 -4.54 -23.30 -19.18
C THR A 27 -5.95 -22.98 -18.68
N LEU A 28 -6.88 -22.66 -19.60
CA LEU A 28 -8.27 -22.38 -19.30
C LEU A 28 -9.00 -23.63 -18.77
N ALA A 29 -8.71 -24.80 -19.33
CA ALA A 29 -9.23 -26.07 -18.85
C ALA A 29 -8.69 -26.44 -17.47
N ARG A 30 -7.42 -26.11 -17.15
CA ARG A 30 -6.85 -26.26 -15.80
C ARG A 30 -7.51 -25.30 -14.81
N LEU A 31 -7.72 -24.04 -15.18
CA LEU A 31 -8.40 -23.04 -14.35
C LEU A 31 -9.86 -23.42 -14.08
N GLN A 32 -10.61 -23.79 -15.12
CA GLN A 32 -11.99 -24.26 -14.98
C GLN A 32 -12.10 -25.53 -14.13
N ARG A 33 -11.15 -26.46 -14.25
CA ARG A 33 -11.13 -27.68 -13.44
C ARG A 33 -10.81 -27.39 -11.97
N ARG A 34 -10.00 -26.36 -11.66
CA ARG A 34 -9.77 -25.89 -10.28
C ARG A 34 -11.01 -25.21 -9.68
N ILE A 35 -11.68 -24.35 -10.45
CA ILE A 35 -12.93 -23.70 -10.03
C ILE A 35 -14.03 -24.74 -9.78
N ALA A 36 -14.15 -25.76 -10.64
CA ALA A 36 -15.14 -26.83 -10.47
C ALA A 36 -14.83 -27.76 -9.28
N HIS A 37 -13.57 -27.91 -8.88
CA HIS A 37 -13.18 -28.72 -7.72
C HIS A 37 -13.35 -28.00 -6.37
N ARG A 38 -13.39 -26.65 -6.37
CA ARG A 38 -13.66 -25.82 -5.18
C ARG A 38 -15.11 -25.94 -4.71
N ASN A 39 -16.05 -26.31 -5.59
CA ASN A 39 -17.49 -26.27 -5.30
C ASN A 39 -18.10 -27.59 -4.77
N ARG A 40 -17.29 -28.49 -4.19
CA ARG A 40 -17.77 -29.75 -3.59
C ARG A 40 -17.13 -30.06 -2.25
N ARG A 41 -17.23 -29.14 -1.28
CA ARG A 41 -17.17 -29.49 0.15
C ARG A 41 -18.26 -28.73 0.90
N HIS A 42 -19.18 -29.51 1.46
CA HIS A 42 -20.27 -29.20 2.37
C HIS A 42 -20.96 -27.83 2.28
N PHE A 43 -21.96 -27.75 1.39
CA PHE A 43 -23.01 -26.74 1.43
C PHE A 43 -23.91 -26.99 2.66
N VAL A 44 -23.58 -26.38 3.80
CA VAL A 44 -24.53 -26.22 4.91
C VAL A 44 -25.31 -24.94 4.63
N PRO A 45 -26.65 -24.95 4.55
CA PRO A 45 -27.42 -23.76 4.27
C PRO A 45 -27.46 -22.89 5.53
N VAL A 46 -26.58 -21.88 5.60
CA VAL A 46 -26.75 -20.77 6.54
C VAL A 46 -27.87 -19.90 5.99
N PHE A 47 -29.06 -20.09 6.55
CA PHE A 47 -30.19 -19.21 6.32
C PHE A 47 -29.91 -17.83 6.94
N MET A 48 -29.99 -16.78 6.12
CA MET A 48 -30.47 -15.44 6.48
C MET A 48 -29.79 -14.72 7.66
N THR A 49 -28.72 -13.99 7.35
CA THR A 49 -28.48 -12.64 7.90
C THR A 49 -27.91 -11.74 6.81
N GLY A 50 -28.76 -11.45 5.81
CA GLY A 50 -28.55 -10.26 4.99
C GLY A 50 -28.75 -9.01 5.84
N ILE A 51 -27.94 -8.00 5.56
CA ILE A 51 -27.96 -6.62 6.10
C ILE A 51 -27.10 -6.43 7.36
N LEU A 52 -25.83 -6.05 7.12
CA LEU A 52 -24.99 -5.07 7.86
C LEU A 52 -23.49 -5.49 7.89
N VAL A 53 -22.81 -5.48 6.74
CA VAL A 53 -21.32 -5.50 6.73
C VAL A 53 -20.73 -4.16 6.30
N LEU A 54 -21.55 -3.24 5.76
CA LEU A 54 -21.07 -1.92 5.31
C LEU A 54 -20.90 -0.87 6.45
N ALA A 55 -21.22 -1.19 7.70
CA ALA A 55 -21.04 -0.27 8.83
C ALA A 55 -19.81 -0.59 9.70
N GLY A 56 -19.23 -1.79 9.59
CA GLY A 56 -18.05 -2.18 10.37
C GLY A 56 -16.76 -1.52 9.88
N ILE A 57 -16.66 -1.29 8.57
CA ILE A 57 -15.48 -0.65 7.95
C ILE A 57 -15.41 0.84 8.31
N LEU A 58 -16.56 1.50 8.53
CA LEU A 58 -16.58 2.95 8.82
C LEU A 58 -16.42 3.29 10.31
N PHE A 59 -16.61 2.32 11.22
CA PHE A 59 -16.58 2.59 12.67
C PHE A 59 -15.24 2.21 13.34
N LEU A 60 -14.37 1.45 12.67
CA LEU A 60 -13.05 1.10 13.20
C LEU A 60 -11.96 2.14 12.94
N THR A 61 -12.22 3.16 12.12
CA THR A 61 -11.27 4.27 11.90
C THR A 61 -11.24 5.29 13.04
N LEU A 62 -12.12 5.15 14.06
CA LEU A 62 -12.29 6.14 15.13
C LEU A 62 -11.62 5.77 16.47
N THR A 63 -10.91 4.64 16.58
CA THR A 63 -10.25 4.24 17.84
C THR A 63 -8.75 3.98 17.74
N LEU A 64 -8.06 4.48 16.71
CA LEU A 64 -6.61 4.64 16.75
C LEU A 64 -6.26 5.92 17.52
N THR A 65 -6.31 5.83 18.86
CA THR A 65 -5.58 6.76 19.72
C THR A 65 -4.08 6.54 19.53
N ASP A 66 -3.47 7.47 18.81
CA ASP A 66 -2.22 8.15 19.15
C ASP A 66 -1.09 7.24 19.68
N ASN A 67 -0.44 6.52 18.77
CA ASN A 67 0.94 6.07 18.92
C ASN A 67 1.56 6.11 17.52
N GLY A 68 2.49 7.05 17.30
CA GLY A 68 3.07 7.35 15.99
C GLY A 68 3.58 6.12 15.25
N TYR A 69 3.11 5.95 14.01
CA TYR A 69 3.57 4.99 13.03
C TYR A 69 3.49 5.67 11.64
N PRO A 70 4.61 5.83 10.90
CA PRO A 70 4.61 6.09 9.47
C PRO A 70 4.58 4.73 8.73
N GLY A 71 3.96 4.54 7.59
CA GLY A 71 3.09 5.34 6.72
C GLY A 71 2.68 4.40 5.57
N THR A 72 2.52 4.83 4.32
CA THR A 72 1.98 4.01 3.20
C THR A 72 2.83 4.25 1.96
N GLY A 73 3.18 3.19 1.23
CA GLY A 73 4.30 3.13 0.30
C GLY A 73 4.33 4.18 -0.81
N THR A 74 5.51 4.78 -0.95
CA THR A 74 5.96 5.56 -2.10
C THR A 74 7.40 5.12 -2.41
N MET A 75 7.73 4.94 -3.69
CA MET A 75 9.09 4.65 -4.14
C MET A 75 9.94 5.92 -3.99
N GLY A 76 10.74 6.00 -2.93
CA GLY A 76 11.66 7.11 -2.67
C GLY A 76 13.08 6.77 -3.12
N GLU A 77 13.60 7.52 -4.09
CA GLU A 77 15.00 7.50 -4.55
C GLU A 77 15.91 8.20 -3.50
N ASP A 78 15.86 7.79 -2.23
CA ASP A 78 16.80 8.17 -1.15
C ASP A 78 16.42 7.47 0.19
N GLY A 79 16.62 6.15 0.31
CA GLY A 79 16.63 5.44 1.60
C GLY A 79 15.36 5.54 2.46
N GLU A 80 14.20 5.77 1.84
CA GLU A 80 12.91 5.92 2.53
C GLU A 80 12.22 4.59 2.80
N ASP A 81 11.44 4.56 3.89
CA ASP A 81 10.65 3.39 4.28
C ASP A 81 9.47 3.20 3.30
N VAL A 82 9.32 2.02 2.72
CA VAL A 82 8.19 1.68 1.83
C VAL A 82 7.20 0.81 2.59
N HIS A 83 5.93 1.21 2.65
CA HIS A 83 4.91 0.48 3.40
C HIS A 83 3.80 -0.12 2.53
N PHE A 84 3.32 -1.31 2.87
CA PHE A 84 2.25 -1.99 2.16
C PHE A 84 1.20 -2.54 3.12
N ASP A 85 -0.07 -2.29 2.82
CA ASP A 85 -1.20 -2.91 3.50
C ASP A 85 -1.81 -4.00 2.63
N PHE A 86 -2.00 -5.18 3.20
CA PHE A 86 -2.80 -6.24 2.58
C PHE A 86 -4.05 -6.46 3.42
N ILE A 87 -5.21 -6.35 2.77
CA ILE A 87 -6.51 -6.49 3.45
C ILE A 87 -7.28 -7.64 2.82
N GLY A 88 -7.92 -8.43 3.67
CA GLY A 88 -8.82 -9.50 3.26
C GLY A 88 -9.93 -9.73 4.27
N SER A 89 -11.04 -10.32 3.81
CA SER A 89 -12.12 -10.74 4.69
C SER A 89 -12.81 -12.00 4.17
N GLY A 90 -13.25 -12.85 5.09
CA GLY A 90 -13.90 -14.11 4.77
C GLY A 90 -14.41 -14.82 6.02
N ASP A 91 -15.59 -15.45 5.92
CA ASP A 91 -16.16 -16.33 6.95
C ASP A 91 -16.15 -15.76 8.39
N GLY A 92 -16.40 -14.45 8.51
CA GLY A 92 -16.45 -13.75 9.79
C GLY A 92 -15.09 -13.28 10.31
N TRP A 93 -14.04 -13.30 9.49
CA TRP A 93 -12.74 -12.71 9.80
C TRP A 93 -12.45 -11.52 8.89
N THR A 94 -11.76 -10.53 9.45
CA THR A 94 -11.02 -9.51 8.70
C THR A 94 -9.55 -9.63 9.04
N VAL A 95 -8.69 -9.37 8.07
CA VAL A 95 -7.25 -9.50 8.19
C VAL A 95 -6.61 -8.26 7.60
N GLU A 96 -5.73 -7.65 8.39
CA GLU A 96 -4.82 -6.59 7.98
C GLU A 96 -3.40 -7.13 8.15
N TYR A 97 -2.58 -7.03 7.11
CA TYR A 97 -1.17 -7.41 7.11
C TYR A 97 -0.37 -6.21 6.59
N GLU A 98 0.27 -5.51 7.50
CA GLU A 98 1.08 -4.32 7.30
C GLU A 98 2.54 -4.75 7.10
N VAL A 99 3.22 -4.20 6.11
CA VAL A 99 4.63 -4.45 5.79
C VAL A 99 5.34 -3.11 5.67
N THR A 100 6.58 -3.01 6.17
CA THR A 100 7.43 -1.85 5.95
C THR A 100 8.83 -2.30 5.58
N HIS A 101 9.33 -1.82 4.45
CA HIS A 101 10.68 -2.02 3.95
C HIS A 101 11.54 -0.80 4.27
N THR A 102 12.59 -0.97 5.05
CA THR A 102 13.58 0.06 5.36
C THR A 102 14.89 -0.28 4.69
N GLU A 103 15.45 0.63 3.88
CA GLU A 103 16.80 0.47 3.35
C GLU A 103 17.83 1.11 4.29
N ASP A 104 18.74 0.31 4.84
CA ASP A 104 19.87 0.84 5.63
C ASP A 104 20.91 1.53 4.73
N ASP A 105 21.77 2.39 5.30
CA ASP A 105 22.92 3.06 4.63
C ASP A 105 23.83 2.13 3.78
N ASP A 106 23.85 0.83 4.10
CA ASP A 106 24.60 -0.20 3.39
C ASP A 106 23.88 -0.74 2.13
N GLY A 107 22.71 -0.20 1.79
CA GLY A 107 21.82 -0.67 0.72
C GLY A 107 21.13 -2.00 1.05
N ARG A 108 20.86 -2.26 2.34
CA ARG A 108 20.19 -3.50 2.78
C ARG A 108 18.75 -3.22 3.15
N VAL A 109 17.83 -3.96 2.53
CA VAL A 109 16.40 -3.91 2.88
C VAL A 109 16.14 -4.73 4.15
N ARG A 110 15.47 -4.09 5.11
CA ARG A 110 14.85 -4.70 6.29
C ARG A 110 13.35 -4.67 6.12
N GLU A 111 12.71 -5.80 6.25
CA GLU A 111 11.26 -5.90 6.25
C GLU A 111 10.77 -6.05 7.69
N SER A 112 9.91 -5.14 8.13
CA SER A 112 9.09 -5.28 9.33
C SER A 112 7.65 -5.56 8.94
N TRP A 113 6.95 -6.33 9.75
CA TRP A 113 5.57 -6.71 9.45
C TRP A 113 4.73 -6.76 10.72
N ARG A 114 3.45 -6.51 10.55
CA ARG A 114 2.43 -6.68 11.58
C ARG A 114 1.18 -7.25 10.93
N TYR A 115 0.52 -8.20 11.59
CA TYR A 115 -0.83 -8.58 11.20
C TYR A 115 -1.79 -8.57 12.35
N ILE A 116 -3.04 -8.28 11.99
CA ILE A 116 -4.19 -8.18 12.86
C ILE A 116 -5.29 -9.06 12.26
N LEU A 117 -5.60 -10.17 12.94
CA LEU A 117 -6.73 -11.03 12.61
C LEU A 117 -7.89 -10.64 13.53
N THR A 118 -9.02 -10.22 12.98
CA THR A 118 -10.17 -9.77 13.77
C THR A 118 -11.40 -10.62 13.47
N TYR A 119 -11.95 -11.24 14.53
CA TYR A 119 -13.20 -11.98 14.43
C TYR A 119 -14.41 -11.05 14.54
N GLN A 120 -15.29 -11.13 13.55
CA GLN A 120 -16.49 -10.31 13.39
C GLN A 120 -17.77 -11.00 13.88
N GLY A 121 -17.67 -12.26 14.35
CA GLY A 121 -18.81 -13.02 14.86
C GLY A 121 -19.14 -12.75 16.33
N PHE A 122 -20.34 -13.14 16.74
CA PHE A 122 -20.83 -12.93 18.11
C PHE A 122 -20.18 -13.88 19.13
N ASP A 123 -19.92 -15.12 18.74
CA ASP A 123 -19.34 -16.16 19.61
C ASP A 123 -17.85 -16.30 19.31
N ARG A 124 -17.06 -15.41 19.92
CA ARG A 124 -15.62 -15.32 19.67
C ARG A 124 -14.92 -16.64 20.01
N PRO A 125 -14.10 -17.20 19.10
CA PRO A 125 -13.26 -18.33 19.45
C PRO A 125 -12.29 -17.97 20.57
N VAL A 126 -11.95 -18.94 21.41
CA VAL A 126 -10.94 -18.75 22.47
C VAL A 126 -9.54 -18.88 21.88
N GLU A 127 -9.35 -19.83 20.96
CA GLU A 127 -8.08 -20.11 20.28
C GLU A 127 -8.33 -20.28 18.78
N ILE A 128 -7.32 -19.95 17.98
CA ILE A 128 -7.27 -20.20 16.55
C ILE A 128 -5.94 -20.81 16.13
N ASP A 129 -5.97 -21.48 14.99
CA ASP A 129 -4.79 -21.79 14.19
C ASP A 129 -4.81 -20.88 12.95
N TYR A 130 -3.65 -20.41 12.50
CA TYR A 130 -3.55 -19.68 11.24
C TYR A 130 -2.29 -20.03 10.46
N GLU A 131 -2.38 -19.87 9.14
CA GLU A 131 -1.28 -20.01 8.19
C GLU A 131 -1.37 -18.84 7.19
N ILE A 132 -0.37 -17.97 7.16
CA ILE A 132 -0.19 -16.93 6.15
C ILE A 132 0.93 -17.40 5.22
N ARG A 133 0.60 -17.61 3.95
CA ARG A 133 1.58 -17.94 2.91
C ARG A 133 2.11 -16.66 2.31
N LEU A 134 3.40 -16.47 2.54
CA LEU A 134 4.18 -15.38 1.99
C LEU A 134 4.81 -15.81 0.65
N PRO A 135 5.28 -14.86 -0.15
CA PRO A 135 6.00 -15.17 -1.37
C PRO A 135 7.26 -15.99 -1.08
N GLN A 136 7.86 -16.54 -2.13
CA GLN A 136 9.04 -17.41 -2.02
C GLN A 136 8.83 -18.68 -1.17
N ASN A 137 7.57 -19.14 -1.05
CA ASN A 137 7.19 -20.36 -0.33
C ASN A 137 7.56 -20.31 1.16
N ARG A 138 7.42 -19.13 1.77
CA ARG A 138 7.51 -18.95 3.22
C ARG A 138 6.14 -18.95 3.85
N THR A 139 6.12 -19.24 5.14
CA THR A 139 4.89 -19.38 5.90
C THR A 139 5.08 -18.75 7.26
N SER A 140 4.11 -17.94 7.69
CA SER A 140 3.94 -17.49 9.06
C SER A 140 2.74 -18.21 9.63
N ASN A 141 2.90 -18.96 10.71
CA ASN A 141 1.83 -19.76 11.27
C ASN A 141 1.78 -19.66 12.80
N GLY A 142 0.61 -19.92 13.36
CA GLY A 142 0.38 -20.05 14.78
C GLY A 142 -0.60 -21.19 15.05
N GLU A 143 -0.32 -21.97 16.09
CA GLU A 143 -1.19 -23.05 16.56
C GLU A 143 -1.66 -22.71 17.98
N GLY A 144 -2.96 -22.86 18.26
CA GLY A 144 -3.56 -22.60 19.58
C GLY A 144 -3.39 -21.16 20.05
N VAL A 145 -3.46 -20.19 19.15
CA VAL A 145 -3.25 -18.78 19.48
C VAL A 145 -4.50 -18.19 20.11
N GLU A 146 -4.38 -17.72 21.35
CA GLU A 146 -5.49 -17.10 22.08
C GLU A 146 -5.99 -15.83 21.36
N VAL A 147 -7.32 -15.73 21.22
CA VAL A 147 -7.98 -14.54 20.68
C VAL A 147 -8.29 -13.57 21.83
N GLY A 148 -7.87 -12.32 21.65
CA GLY A 148 -8.08 -11.24 22.61
C GLY A 148 -9.54 -11.03 22.98
N LEU A 149 -9.79 -10.36 24.11
CA LEU A 149 -11.16 -10.10 24.57
C LEU A 149 -11.98 -9.25 23.57
N ASP A 150 -11.28 -8.46 22.78
CA ASP A 150 -11.74 -7.61 21.69
C ASP A 150 -11.95 -8.36 20.36
N GLY A 151 -11.64 -9.66 20.28
CA GLY A 151 -11.76 -10.43 19.05
C GLY A 151 -10.52 -10.43 18.17
N THR A 152 -9.39 -9.87 18.64
CA THR A 152 -8.20 -9.69 17.81
C THR A 152 -7.07 -10.66 18.15
N VAL A 153 -6.26 -10.99 17.14
CA VAL A 153 -4.94 -11.60 17.28
C VAL A 153 -3.95 -10.68 16.58
N THR A 154 -2.96 -10.19 17.31
CA THR A 154 -1.91 -9.33 16.76
C THR A 154 -0.54 -9.99 16.90
N ARG A 155 0.22 -9.97 15.82
CA ARG A 155 1.63 -10.39 15.80
C ARG A 155 2.43 -9.42 14.96
N SER A 156 3.68 -9.25 15.31
CA SER A 156 4.63 -8.47 14.53
C SER A 156 6.00 -9.11 14.58
N GLY A 157 6.84 -8.74 13.62
CA GLY A 157 8.21 -9.18 13.53
C GLY A 157 8.99 -8.35 12.53
N SER A 158 10.27 -8.70 12.37
CA SER A 158 11.13 -8.10 11.38
C SER A 158 12.21 -9.08 10.93
N CYS A 159 12.77 -8.82 9.76
CA CYS A 159 13.88 -9.56 9.18
C CYS A 159 14.75 -8.63 8.33
N VAL A 160 15.97 -9.08 8.03
CA VAL A 160 16.74 -8.56 6.90
C VAL A 160 16.38 -9.44 5.70
N CYS A 161 15.24 -9.15 5.10
CA CYS A 161 14.72 -9.86 3.96
C CYS A 161 13.80 -8.96 3.13
N ASP A 162 13.65 -9.28 1.86
CA ASP A 162 12.76 -8.63 0.91
C ASP A 162 11.87 -9.74 0.35
N LEU A 163 10.78 -10.02 1.08
CA LEU A 163 9.93 -11.19 0.83
C LEU A 163 8.61 -10.79 0.22
N THR A 164 8.05 -9.68 0.67
CA THR A 164 6.70 -9.27 0.34
C THR A 164 6.76 -8.11 -0.63
N SER A 165 6.17 -8.27 -1.82
CA SER A 165 6.00 -7.17 -2.77
C SER A 165 4.52 -6.85 -2.92
N GLU A 166 4.21 -5.62 -3.29
CA GLU A 166 2.84 -5.17 -3.59
C GLU A 166 2.15 -5.99 -4.69
N GLU A 167 2.89 -6.67 -5.56
CA GLU A 167 2.31 -7.44 -6.66
C GLU A 167 1.95 -8.88 -6.24
N ASP A 168 2.43 -9.33 -5.09
CA ASP A 168 2.29 -10.72 -4.66
C ASP A 168 1.08 -10.89 -3.73
N PRO A 169 -0.01 -11.54 -4.19
CA PRO A 169 -1.14 -11.82 -3.30
C PRO A 169 -0.72 -12.77 -2.19
N LEU A 170 -1.15 -12.48 -0.97
CA LEU A 170 -0.92 -13.35 0.18
C LEU A 170 -2.13 -14.27 0.34
N GLU A 171 -1.91 -15.55 0.64
CA GLU A 171 -2.99 -16.46 1.01
C GLU A 171 -3.03 -16.61 2.53
N ILE A 172 -4.21 -16.51 3.12
CA ILE A 172 -4.40 -16.84 4.54
C ILE A 172 -5.42 -17.95 4.74
N THR A 173 -5.06 -18.86 5.63
CA THR A 173 -5.95 -19.87 6.19
C THR A 173 -6.11 -19.61 7.69
N ILE A 174 -7.34 -19.56 8.19
CA ILE A 174 -7.64 -19.48 9.64
C ILE A 174 -8.54 -20.66 10.00
N SER A 175 -8.23 -21.38 11.08
CA SER A 175 -9.06 -22.46 11.60
C SER A 175 -9.45 -22.21 13.05
N TRP A 176 -10.72 -22.44 13.38
CA TRP A 176 -11.28 -22.23 14.72
C TRP A 176 -12.55 -23.07 14.89
N ASN A 177 -12.80 -23.64 16.07
CA ASN A 177 -14.05 -24.36 16.39
C ASN A 177 -14.51 -25.37 15.29
N ASP A 178 -13.60 -26.18 14.76
CA ASP A 178 -13.83 -27.12 13.63
C ASP A 178 -14.23 -26.46 12.29
N GLN A 179 -14.05 -25.14 12.16
CA GLN A 179 -14.24 -24.34 10.96
C GLN A 179 -12.89 -23.94 10.38
N THR A 180 -12.86 -23.68 9.08
CA THR A 180 -11.69 -23.16 8.36
C THR A 180 -12.15 -22.14 7.32
N ALA A 181 -11.44 -21.02 7.23
CA ALA A 181 -11.59 -20.01 6.19
C ALA A 181 -10.31 -19.92 5.38
N ASP A 182 -10.46 -19.78 4.06
CA ASP A 182 -9.37 -19.58 3.12
C ASP A 182 -9.71 -18.37 2.23
N PHE A 183 -8.89 -17.33 2.28
CA PHE A 183 -9.06 -16.16 1.43
C PHE A 183 -7.73 -15.50 1.09
N ASP A 184 -7.75 -14.74 0.00
CA ASP A 184 -6.61 -14.00 -0.51
C ASP A 184 -6.60 -12.62 0.17
N LEU A 185 -5.43 -12.17 0.62
CA LEU A 185 -5.21 -10.78 0.98
C LEU A 185 -4.78 -10.05 -0.28
N THR A 186 -5.53 -9.01 -0.62
CA THR A 186 -5.18 -8.15 -1.73
C THR A 186 -4.39 -6.96 -1.21
N PRO A 187 -3.35 -6.52 -1.93
CA PRO A 187 -2.73 -5.23 -1.68
C PRO A 187 -3.83 -4.17 -1.70
N HIS A 188 -3.94 -3.45 -0.59
CA HIS A 188 -4.80 -2.28 -0.47
C HIS A 188 -3.95 -1.07 -0.83
N TYR A 189 -3.74 -0.89 -2.13
CA TYR A 189 -3.09 0.30 -2.64
C TYR A 189 -4.09 1.45 -2.59
N VAL A 190 -3.81 2.45 -1.76
CA VAL A 190 -4.47 3.75 -1.86
C VAL A 190 -3.62 4.55 -2.83
N ASP A 191 -4.09 4.69 -4.07
CA ASP A 191 -3.44 5.58 -5.03
C ASP A 191 -3.27 6.95 -4.36
N PRO A 192 -2.05 7.49 -4.26
CA PRO A 192 -1.89 8.84 -3.77
C PRO A 192 -2.71 9.78 -4.65
N LEU A 193 -3.56 10.61 -4.02
CA LEU A 193 -4.41 11.54 -4.74
C LEU A 193 -3.69 12.89 -4.90
N PRO A 194 -3.87 13.58 -6.04
CA PRO A 194 -3.38 14.94 -6.18
C PRO A 194 -3.92 15.84 -5.06
N LEU A 195 -3.06 16.73 -4.54
CA LEU A 195 -3.45 17.72 -3.54
C LEU A 195 -3.39 19.11 -4.16
N ALA A 196 -4.35 19.95 -3.83
CA ALA A 196 -4.27 21.36 -4.18
C ALA A 196 -4.87 22.25 -3.10
N GLY A 197 -4.28 23.42 -2.92
CA GLY A 197 -4.69 24.40 -1.91
C GLY A 197 -4.31 25.80 -2.34
N ASN A 198 -5.12 26.78 -1.93
CA ASN A 198 -4.83 28.18 -2.15
C ASN A 198 -4.95 28.92 -0.83
N GLY A 199 -3.95 29.76 -0.54
CA GLY A 199 -4.04 30.81 0.45
C GLY A 199 -4.33 32.17 -0.20
N GLU A 200 -3.95 33.23 0.49
CA GLU A 200 -4.10 34.62 0.02
C GLU A 200 -3.03 34.99 -1.02
N ASN A 201 -1.78 34.53 -0.83
CA ASN A 201 -0.66 34.90 -1.71
C ASN A 201 0.00 33.70 -2.38
N TRP A 202 -0.37 32.48 -2.01
CA TRP A 202 0.27 31.26 -2.49
C TRP A 202 -0.75 30.23 -2.95
N SER A 203 -0.43 29.54 -4.04
CA SER A 203 -1.08 28.31 -4.50
C SER A 203 -0.09 27.16 -4.37
N PHE A 204 -0.62 26.00 -3.99
CA PHE A 204 0.09 24.75 -3.86
C PHE A 204 -0.61 23.67 -4.67
N GLU A 205 0.16 22.93 -5.45
CA GLU A 205 -0.28 21.73 -6.15
C GLU A 205 0.76 20.62 -5.94
N TYR A 206 0.28 19.43 -5.62
CA TYR A 206 1.07 18.21 -5.58
C TYR A 206 0.44 17.17 -6.50
N THR A 207 1.27 16.62 -7.39
CA THR A 207 0.93 15.53 -8.29
C THR A 207 1.79 14.33 -7.92
N PRO A 208 1.21 13.24 -7.42
CA PRO A 208 1.96 12.03 -7.12
C PRO A 208 2.44 11.32 -8.38
N ASP A 209 3.46 10.48 -8.24
CA ASP A 209 3.91 9.59 -9.32
C ASP A 209 2.78 8.60 -9.67
N ASP A 210 2.39 8.59 -10.93
CA ASP A 210 1.46 7.62 -11.50
C ASP A 210 2.17 6.90 -12.66
N PHE A 211 2.67 5.70 -12.37
CA PHE A 211 3.28 4.79 -13.35
C PHE A 211 4.43 5.39 -14.20
N GLY A 212 5.35 6.14 -13.57
CA GLY A 212 6.63 6.53 -14.17
C GLY A 212 6.79 8.01 -14.51
N GLU A 213 6.04 8.89 -13.86
CA GLU A 213 6.26 10.34 -13.86
C GLU A 213 6.77 10.77 -12.47
N GLU A 214 7.91 11.46 -12.41
CA GLU A 214 8.43 11.96 -11.12
C GLU A 214 7.36 12.77 -10.38
N ASP A 215 7.22 12.51 -9.09
CA ASP A 215 6.34 13.27 -8.22
C ASP A 215 6.67 14.77 -8.31
N ARG A 216 5.61 15.58 -8.40
CA ARG A 216 5.77 17.00 -8.68
C ARG A 216 5.03 17.84 -7.67
N MET A 217 5.79 18.71 -7.03
CA MET A 217 5.26 19.73 -6.14
C MET A 217 5.49 21.11 -6.74
N VAL A 218 4.44 21.93 -6.76
CA VAL A 218 4.46 23.26 -7.35
C VAL A 218 3.93 24.28 -6.35
N PHE A 219 4.76 25.28 -6.05
CA PHE A 219 4.34 26.49 -5.36
C PHE A 219 4.28 27.64 -6.36
N THR A 220 3.15 28.35 -6.38
CA THR A 220 2.97 29.52 -7.25
C THR A 220 2.58 30.73 -6.41
N TYR A 221 3.29 31.83 -6.55
CA TYR A 221 2.90 33.10 -5.95
C TYR A 221 1.72 33.71 -6.72
N ILE A 222 0.59 33.89 -6.04
CA ILE A 222 -0.67 34.44 -6.58
C ILE A 222 -1.05 35.79 -5.94
N GLY A 223 -0.24 36.28 -5.02
CA GLY A 223 -0.47 37.55 -4.32
C GLY A 223 -0.33 38.78 -5.22
N GLU A 224 -0.76 39.93 -4.72
CA GLU A 224 -0.54 41.21 -5.41
C GLU A 224 0.94 41.63 -5.36
N GLY A 225 1.46 42.16 -6.47
CA GLY A 225 2.82 42.69 -6.57
C GLY A 225 3.82 41.75 -7.24
N GLU A 226 5.11 42.09 -7.11
CA GLU A 226 6.19 41.22 -7.59
C GLU A 226 6.36 40.03 -6.63
N PRO A 227 6.58 38.81 -7.16
CA PRO A 227 6.83 37.63 -6.34
C PRO A 227 8.12 37.81 -5.52
N PRO A 228 8.21 37.19 -4.32
CA PRO A 228 9.45 37.23 -3.55
C PRO A 228 10.58 36.53 -4.32
N GLU A 229 11.83 36.93 -4.07
CA GLU A 229 12.99 36.24 -4.65
C GLU A 229 13.16 34.84 -4.04
N GLU A 230 12.97 34.74 -2.73
CA GLU A 230 13.07 33.50 -1.95
C GLU A 230 11.90 33.31 -0.99
N PHE A 231 11.61 32.06 -0.66
CA PHE A 231 10.65 31.69 0.37
C PHE A 231 11.06 30.40 1.09
N ASN A 232 10.44 30.17 2.25
CA ASN A 232 10.51 28.90 2.96
C ASN A 232 9.11 28.29 2.97
N TYR A 233 9.03 26.96 3.02
CA TYR A 233 7.75 26.27 3.17
C TYR A 233 7.87 25.11 4.14
N GLN A 234 6.73 24.72 4.71
CA GLN A 234 6.54 23.52 5.50
C GLN A 234 5.17 22.92 5.15
N ILE A 235 5.12 21.62 4.97
CA ILE A 235 3.90 20.88 4.63
C ILE A 235 3.64 19.87 5.74
N GLY A 236 2.51 20.01 6.42
CA GLY A 236 2.15 19.19 7.56
C GLY A 236 3.04 19.40 8.80
N GLU A 237 2.54 18.93 9.94
CA GLU A 237 3.33 18.89 11.17
C GLU A 237 4.35 17.74 11.09
N GLY A 238 5.64 18.05 11.05
CA GLY A 238 6.71 17.07 10.89
C GLY A 238 6.95 16.57 9.46
N GLY A 239 6.24 17.11 8.46
CA GLY A 239 6.43 16.74 7.05
C GLY A 239 7.54 17.52 6.33
N THR A 240 7.47 17.55 5.00
CA THR A 240 8.50 18.15 4.14
C THR A 240 8.61 19.66 4.35
N SER A 241 9.84 20.17 4.36
CA SER A 241 10.11 21.62 4.41
C SER A 241 11.26 22.02 3.50
N GLY A 242 11.23 23.27 3.03
CA GLY A 242 12.28 23.87 2.21
C GLY A 242 12.64 25.25 2.74
N ASN A 243 13.93 25.60 2.70
CA ASN A 243 14.44 26.89 3.18
C ASN A 243 15.25 27.60 2.10
N GLY A 244 15.01 28.90 1.91
CA GLY A 244 15.72 29.75 0.95
C GLY A 244 15.48 29.32 -0.51
N ILE A 245 14.26 28.90 -0.81
CA ILE A 245 13.88 28.38 -2.13
C ILE A 245 13.66 29.53 -3.08
N TRP A 246 14.38 29.53 -4.20
CA TRP A 246 14.29 30.56 -5.22
C TRP A 246 13.09 30.33 -6.14
N LEU A 247 12.35 31.40 -6.43
CA LEU A 247 11.30 31.37 -7.44
C LEU A 247 11.87 31.66 -8.84
N THR A 248 11.39 30.91 -9.83
CA THR A 248 11.58 31.21 -11.25
C THR A 248 10.23 31.63 -11.82
N ASP A 249 10.13 32.87 -12.30
CA ASP A 249 8.88 33.45 -12.83
C ASP A 249 7.68 33.35 -11.85
N GLY A 250 7.95 33.53 -10.56
CA GLY A 250 6.93 33.46 -9.50
C GLY A 250 6.51 32.04 -9.12
N GLN A 251 7.20 31.02 -9.63
CA GLN A 251 6.91 29.62 -9.38
C GLN A 251 8.15 28.86 -8.90
N TYR A 252 7.92 27.87 -8.04
CA TYR A 252 8.88 26.84 -7.72
C TYR A 252 8.24 25.49 -8.07
N SER A 253 9.03 24.63 -8.71
CA SER A 253 8.67 23.24 -8.98
C SER A 253 9.83 22.37 -8.52
N SER A 254 9.55 21.37 -7.69
CA SER A 254 10.46 20.24 -7.49
C SER A 254 10.02 19.07 -8.37
N GLY A 255 10.99 18.36 -8.93
CA GLY A 255 10.82 17.01 -9.45
C GLY A 255 11.65 16.08 -8.58
N GLY A 256 11.07 14.97 -8.16
CA GLY A 256 11.72 13.99 -7.31
C GLY A 256 11.68 14.34 -5.82
N GLY A 257 11.04 13.48 -5.05
CA GLY A 257 11.34 13.29 -3.63
C GLY A 257 10.51 14.15 -2.69
N CYS A 258 9.20 13.97 -2.72
CA CYS A 258 8.38 14.25 -1.57
C CYS A 258 8.53 13.12 -0.53
N GLY A 259 9.64 13.16 0.19
CA GLY A 259 10.01 12.14 1.17
C GLY A 259 9.12 11.99 2.40
N ALA A 260 8.06 12.81 2.49
CA ALA A 260 7.06 12.74 3.55
C ALA A 260 5.63 12.74 2.99
N CYS A 261 5.46 12.32 1.73
CA CYS A 261 4.17 12.20 1.08
C CYS A 261 3.22 11.17 1.72
N GLU A 262 3.72 10.35 2.65
CA GLU A 262 2.88 9.47 3.48
C GLU A 262 1.75 10.22 4.20
N VAL A 263 1.92 11.52 4.50
CA VAL A 263 0.87 12.36 5.10
C VAL A 263 -0.36 12.50 4.19
N TYR A 264 -0.19 12.34 2.87
CA TYR A 264 -1.21 12.63 1.86
C TYR A 264 -2.19 11.47 1.61
N ASN A 265 -1.80 10.24 1.96
CA ASN A 265 -2.64 9.06 1.76
C ASN A 265 -3.66 8.86 2.90
N GLN A 266 -3.40 9.44 4.08
CA GLN A 266 -4.24 9.25 5.27
C GLN A 266 -5.15 10.45 5.57
N SER A 267 -4.82 11.64 5.08
CA SER A 267 -5.57 12.88 5.35
C SER A 267 -6.16 13.47 4.08
N ASN A 268 -7.46 13.78 4.12
CA ASN A 268 -8.11 14.55 3.04
C ASN A 268 -7.66 16.03 3.01
N GLU A 269 -6.78 16.42 3.93
CA GLU A 269 -6.40 17.81 4.17
C GLU A 269 -5.02 17.90 4.83
N VAL A 270 -4.15 18.75 4.28
CA VAL A 270 -2.85 19.09 4.87
C VAL A 270 -2.69 20.61 5.03
N GLU A 271 -2.10 21.04 6.14
CA GLU A 271 -1.70 22.43 6.34
C GLU A 271 -0.38 22.72 5.62
N ILE A 272 -0.40 23.76 4.79
CA ILE A 272 0.76 24.33 4.12
C ILE A 272 1.09 25.64 4.80
N LYS A 273 2.36 25.81 5.20
CA LYS A 273 2.88 27.04 5.76
C LYS A 273 3.98 27.59 4.87
N VAL A 274 3.91 28.87 4.56
CA VAL A 274 4.88 29.57 3.70
C VAL A 274 5.38 30.83 4.42
N ASP A 275 6.70 31.02 4.47
CA ASP A 275 7.35 32.19 5.03
C ASP A 275 8.17 32.92 3.94
N TRP A 276 7.94 34.23 3.75
CA TRP A 276 8.66 35.04 2.76
C TRP A 276 8.76 36.49 3.20
N ASN A 277 9.88 37.17 2.98
CA ASN A 277 10.04 38.60 3.29
C ASN A 277 9.56 39.02 4.71
N GLY A 278 9.70 38.13 5.70
CA GLY A 278 9.23 38.35 7.07
C GLY A 278 7.69 38.24 7.28
N LYS A 279 6.96 37.77 6.27
CA LYS A 279 5.54 37.40 6.34
C LYS A 279 5.42 35.89 6.44
N THR A 280 4.31 35.45 7.02
CA THR A 280 3.93 34.05 7.17
C THR A 280 2.49 33.88 6.74
N GLU A 281 2.21 32.82 6.00
CA GLU A 281 0.85 32.42 5.61
C GLU A 281 0.69 30.92 5.83
N SER A 282 -0.48 30.53 6.33
CA SER A 282 -0.88 29.13 6.44
C SER A 282 -2.20 28.94 5.68
N PHE A 283 -2.31 27.86 4.92
CA PHE A 283 -3.54 27.48 4.23
C PHE A 283 -3.65 25.96 4.12
N ARG A 284 -4.82 25.48 3.68
CA ARG A 284 -5.13 24.05 3.61
C ARG A 284 -5.10 23.60 2.15
N ALA A 285 -4.43 22.48 1.90
CA ALA A 285 -4.50 21.74 0.65
C ALA A 285 -5.38 20.51 0.84
N LEU A 286 -6.25 20.23 -0.13
CA LEU A 286 -7.23 19.14 -0.08
C LEU A 286 -6.99 18.15 -1.21
N THR A 287 -7.31 16.88 -0.95
CA THR A 287 -7.29 15.82 -1.96
C THR A 287 -8.29 16.15 -3.06
N GLN A 288 -7.84 16.06 -4.31
CA GLN A 288 -8.66 16.26 -5.50
C GLN A 288 -9.21 14.90 -5.92
N GLN A 289 -10.54 14.78 -6.00
CA GLN A 289 -11.26 13.57 -6.47
C GLN A 289 -11.70 13.70 -7.94
#